data_AF-A0A7J7MGB8-F1
#
_entry.id   AF-A0A7J7MGB8-F1
#
_cell.length_a   1.000
_cell.length_b   1.000
_cell.length_c   1.000
_cell.angle_alpha   90.00
_cell.angle_beta   90.00
_cell.angle_gamma   90.00
#
_symmetry.space_group_name_H-M   'P 1'
#
loop_
_entity.id
_entity.type
_entity.pdbx_description
1 polymer ?
#
loop_
_entity_poly.entity_id
_entity_poly.type
_entity_poly.pdbx_seq_one_letter_code
_entity_poly.pdbx_strand_id
1 'polypeptide(L)'
;MLGPSIERHMDGRYVAIWLEELRPYVGDFVVNDPQRRLALLKPRLPTRECLHGFLGFVVNMIDLESINLSCLTINGHGLWETLFYSLFSHVQVYKTRLEMQLALQCISEGALYLHGVMVRSNVAFVLGNR
;
A
#
# COMPACT_ATOMS: atom_id res chain seq x y z
N MET A 1 23.47 -8.81 29.46
CA MET A 1 24.64 -9.47 28.86
C MET A 1 24.15 -10.07 27.54
N LEU A 2 24.39 -9.35 26.43
CA LEU A 2 24.04 -9.82 25.08
C LEU A 2 25.17 -10.75 24.61
N GLY A 3 24.81 -11.95 24.12
CA GLY A 3 25.72 -13.01 23.69
C GLY A 3 26.49 -12.69 22.40
N PRO A 4 27.40 -13.58 21.96
CA PRO A 4 28.44 -13.28 20.98
C PRO A 4 27.85 -12.86 19.63
N SER A 5 28.38 -11.76 19.12
CA SER A 5 28.00 -11.08 17.88
C SER A 5 28.18 -11.99 16.66
N ILE A 6 27.07 -12.27 15.98
CA ILE A 6 27.11 -12.74 14.59
C ILE A 6 27.52 -11.52 13.75
N GLU A 7 28.82 -11.35 13.51
CA GLU A 7 29.36 -10.34 12.59
C GLU A 7 28.95 -10.70 11.15
N ARG A 8 27.73 -10.33 10.77
CA ARG A 8 27.39 -10.11 9.36
C ARG A 8 27.56 -8.63 9.10
N HIS A 9 28.64 -8.28 8.41
CA HIS A 9 28.88 -6.91 7.98
C HIS A 9 27.71 -6.45 7.11
N MET A 10 27.04 -5.38 7.51
CA MET A 10 25.91 -4.80 6.78
C MET A 10 26.46 -3.82 5.73
N ASP A 11 26.95 -4.35 4.61
CA ASP A 11 27.41 -3.52 3.49
C ASP A 11 26.21 -3.07 2.63
N GLY A 12 25.86 -1.79 2.68
CA GLY A 12 24.80 -1.21 1.84
C GLY A 12 24.18 0.09 2.35
N ARG A 13 23.24 0.64 1.57
CA ARG A 13 22.37 1.73 1.99
C ARG A 13 21.08 1.14 2.57
N TYR A 14 20.72 1.55 3.77
CA TYR A 14 19.50 1.13 4.46
C TYR A 14 18.60 2.33 4.69
N VAL A 15 17.29 2.08 4.67
CA VAL A 15 16.27 3.06 5.03
C VAL A 15 15.69 2.66 6.38
N ALA A 16 15.78 3.54 7.37
CA ALA A 16 15.09 3.41 8.63
C ALA A 16 13.82 4.26 8.57
N ILE A 17 12.68 3.68 8.98
CA ILE A 17 11.39 4.37 9.04
C ILE A 17 10.95 4.40 10.50
N TRP A 18 10.70 5.59 11.02
CA TRP A 18 10.20 5.77 12.38
C TRP A 18 8.69 5.91 12.36
N LEU A 19 7.97 4.96 12.98
CA LEU A 19 6.50 4.94 12.90
C LEU A 19 5.86 6.20 13.51
N GLU A 20 6.43 6.75 14.57
CA GLU A 20 5.90 7.96 15.24
C GLU A 20 5.98 9.23 14.40
N GLU A 21 6.89 9.28 13.42
CA GLU A 21 7.06 10.43 12.52
C GLU A 21 6.17 10.31 11.27
N LEU A 22 5.53 9.15 11.06
CA LEU A 22 4.61 8.96 9.94
C LEU A 22 3.28 9.66 10.24
N ARG A 23 2.75 10.36 9.23
CA ARG A 23 1.38 10.86 9.29
C ARG A 23 0.43 9.69 9.07
N PRO A 24 -0.38 9.30 10.07
CA PRO A 24 -1.28 8.19 9.93
C PRO A 24 -2.43 8.55 8.98
N TYR A 25 -3.03 7.54 8.36
CA TYR A 25 -4.30 7.64 7.70
C TYR A 25 -5.39 8.02 8.70
N VAL A 26 -6.16 9.06 8.36
CA VAL A 26 -7.19 9.66 9.24
C VAL A 26 -8.63 9.30 8.86
N GLY A 27 -8.82 8.41 7.88
CA GLY A 27 -10.15 7.97 7.47
C GLY A 27 -10.60 6.70 8.19
N ASP A 28 -11.73 6.17 7.76
CA ASP A 28 -12.36 5.02 8.40
C ASP A 28 -11.70 3.68 8.02
N PHE A 29 -12.00 2.66 8.82
CA PHE A 29 -11.64 1.27 8.57
C PHE A 29 -12.85 0.49 8.04
N VAL A 30 -12.60 -0.61 7.35
CA VAL A 30 -13.66 -1.52 6.88
C VAL A 30 -14.39 -2.09 8.09
N VAL A 31 -15.71 -1.91 8.11
CA VAL A 31 -16.57 -2.34 9.21
C VAL A 31 -16.53 -3.86 9.35
N ASN A 32 -16.36 -4.35 10.58
CA ASN A 32 -16.28 -5.78 10.94
C ASN A 32 -15.16 -6.57 10.23
N ASP A 33 -14.12 -5.89 9.76
CA ASP A 33 -12.95 -6.55 9.18
C ASP A 33 -11.94 -6.93 10.28
N PRO A 34 -11.68 -8.23 10.52
CA PRO A 34 -10.69 -8.66 11.52
C PRO A 34 -9.27 -8.23 11.15
N GLN A 35 -8.99 -7.98 9.87
CA GLN A 35 -7.71 -7.44 9.42
C GLN A 35 -7.63 -5.92 9.56
N ARG A 36 -8.71 -5.23 9.97
CA ARG A 36 -8.76 -3.78 10.16
C ARG A 36 -8.22 -3.01 8.95
N ARG A 37 -8.61 -3.42 7.73
CA ARG A 37 -8.18 -2.77 6.48
C ARG A 37 -8.79 -1.38 6.34
N LEU A 38 -8.16 -0.53 5.53
CA LEU A 38 -8.56 0.88 5.36
C LEU A 38 -9.81 1.00 4.48
N ALA A 39 -10.79 1.83 4.85
CA ALA A 39 -11.99 2.09 4.05
C ALA A 39 -11.73 3.14 2.96
N LEU A 40 -10.86 2.80 2.02
CA LEU A 40 -10.52 3.68 0.89
C LEU A 40 -11.66 3.76 -0.13
N LEU A 41 -11.90 4.97 -0.64
CA LEU A 41 -12.92 5.21 -1.65
C LEU A 41 -12.52 4.55 -2.98
N LYS A 42 -13.36 3.62 -3.45
CA LYS A 42 -13.13 2.95 -4.74
C LYS A 42 -13.18 3.98 -5.89
N PRO A 43 -12.25 3.88 -6.85
CA PRO A 43 -12.22 4.79 -7.99
C PRO A 43 -13.47 4.59 -8.86
N ARG A 44 -13.98 5.68 -9.44
CA ARG A 44 -15.18 5.68 -10.30
C ARG A 44 -14.91 6.51 -11.54
N LEU A 45 -15.34 6.01 -12.70
CA LEU A 45 -15.27 6.80 -13.93
C LEU A 45 -16.21 8.01 -13.83
N PRO A 46 -15.93 9.11 -14.55
CA PRO A 46 -16.84 10.24 -14.67
C PRO A 46 -18.24 9.84 -15.19
N THR A 47 -18.31 8.77 -15.99
CA THR A 47 -19.55 8.14 -16.47
C THR A 47 -20.31 7.38 -15.38
N ARG A 48 -19.79 7.33 -14.15
CA ARG A 48 -20.24 6.50 -13.01
C ARG A 48 -20.21 4.99 -13.27
N GLU A 49 -19.60 4.55 -14.36
CA GLU A 49 -19.35 3.13 -14.61
C GLU A 49 -18.29 2.60 -13.64
N CYS A 50 -18.49 1.35 -13.19
CA CYS A 50 -17.51 0.66 -12.37
C CYS A 50 -16.24 0.41 -13.19
N LEU A 51 -15.07 0.67 -12.62
CA LEU A 51 -13.81 0.39 -13.30
C LEU A 51 -13.64 -1.12 -13.44
N HIS A 52 -13.87 -1.62 -14.66
CA HIS A 52 -13.62 -3.00 -15.03
C HIS A 52 -12.17 -3.37 -14.68
N GLY A 53 -12.00 -4.51 -14.02
CA GLY A 53 -10.68 -5.01 -13.64
C GLY A 53 -10.06 -4.45 -12.37
N PHE A 54 -10.67 -3.46 -11.68
CA PHE A 54 -10.18 -3.02 -10.37
C PHE A 54 -10.34 -4.14 -9.33
N LEU A 55 -9.23 -4.57 -8.73
CA LEU A 55 -9.17 -5.67 -7.76
C LEU A 55 -9.10 -5.16 -6.32
N GLY A 56 -8.63 -3.94 -6.10
CA GLY A 56 -8.45 -3.37 -4.77
C GLY A 56 -7.26 -2.43 -4.69
N PHE A 57 -6.95 -1.98 -3.47
CA PHE A 57 -5.76 -1.21 -3.18
C PHE A 57 -4.65 -2.12 -2.66
N VAL A 58 -3.40 -1.84 -3.04
CA VAL A 58 -2.22 -2.62 -2.63
C VAL A 58 -2.11 -2.68 -1.12
N VAL A 59 -2.38 -1.57 -0.43
CA VAL A 59 -2.41 -1.53 1.04
C VAL A 59 -3.32 -2.65 1.53
N ASN A 60 -4.61 -2.68 1.21
CA ASN A 60 -5.56 -3.69 1.70
C ASN A 60 -5.35 -5.14 1.18
N MET A 61 -4.28 -5.44 0.43
CA MET A 61 -3.94 -6.81 -0.04
C MET A 61 -2.88 -7.50 0.81
N ILE A 62 -2.28 -6.79 1.77
CA ILE A 62 -1.35 -7.37 2.73
C ILE A 62 -2.17 -8.01 3.85
N ASP A 63 -1.71 -9.13 4.39
CA ASP A 63 -2.30 -9.72 5.60
C ASP A 63 -1.31 -9.53 6.75
N LEU A 64 -1.83 -9.08 7.89
CA LEU A 64 -1.05 -8.81 9.10
C LEU A 64 -1.43 -9.77 10.22
N GLU A 65 -0.43 -10.11 11.01
CA GLU A 65 -0.65 -10.74 12.31
C GLU A 65 -1.37 -9.78 13.25
N SER A 66 -2.19 -10.33 14.15
CA SER A 66 -3.05 -9.55 15.05
C SER A 66 -2.27 -8.57 15.93
N ILE A 67 -1.04 -8.91 16.31
CA ILE A 67 -0.15 -8.04 17.09
C ILE A 67 0.20 -6.72 16.37
N ASN A 68 0.12 -6.70 15.04
CA ASN A 68 0.51 -5.56 14.23
C ASN A 68 -0.67 -4.63 13.85
N LEU A 69 -1.88 -4.97 14.29
CA LEU A 69 -3.11 -4.29 13.87
C LEU A 69 -3.38 -2.98 14.64
N SER A 70 -2.83 -2.82 15.84
CA SER A 70 -3.06 -1.64 16.69
C SER A 70 -1.97 -1.49 17.76
N CYS A 71 -1.95 -0.36 18.46
CA CYS A 71 -1.11 -0.09 19.64
C CYS A 71 0.40 -0.18 19.40
N LEU A 72 0.87 0.13 18.18
CA LEU A 72 2.29 0.17 17.84
C LEU A 72 2.91 1.57 17.93
N THR A 73 2.08 2.60 18.08
CA THR A 73 2.50 3.99 18.29
C THR A 73 1.95 4.52 19.60
N ILE A 74 2.49 5.64 20.10
CA ILE A 74 1.97 6.33 21.31
C ILE A 74 0.48 6.67 21.20
N ASN A 75 -0.01 6.90 19.99
CA ASN A 75 -1.40 7.25 19.70
C ASN A 75 -2.29 6.02 19.44
N GLY A 76 -1.76 4.80 19.61
CA GLY A 76 -2.53 3.56 19.47
C GLY A 76 -2.66 3.05 18.03
N HIS A 77 -1.99 3.65 17.05
CA HIS A 77 -2.06 3.23 15.65
C HIS A 77 -1.32 1.90 15.39
N GLY A 78 -1.82 1.12 14.43
CA GLY A 78 -1.19 -0.07 13.87
C GLY A 78 -0.41 0.18 12.58
N LEU A 79 0.10 -0.89 11.95
CA LEU A 79 0.91 -0.77 10.72
C LEU A 79 0.10 -0.33 9.50
N TRP A 80 -1.21 -0.61 9.48
CA TRP A 80 -2.05 -0.30 8.33
C TRP A 80 -2.12 1.18 8.05
N GLU A 81 -2.56 1.92 9.05
CA GLU A 81 -2.77 3.37 8.98
C GLU A 81 -1.45 4.13 9.02
N THR A 82 -0.34 3.53 9.44
CA THR A 82 0.98 4.18 9.48
C THR A 82 1.87 3.73 8.31
N LEU A 83 2.63 2.65 8.50
CA LEU A 83 3.66 2.19 7.58
C LEU A 83 3.12 1.86 6.20
N PHE A 84 2.11 0.99 6.11
CA PHE A 84 1.64 0.51 4.81
C PHE A 84 0.90 1.58 4.04
N TYR A 85 0.15 2.44 4.73
CA TYR A 85 -0.44 3.62 4.09
C TYR A 85 0.64 4.60 3.60
N SER A 86 1.71 4.83 4.36
CA SER A 86 2.81 5.69 3.89
C SER A 86 3.56 5.10 2.69
N LEU A 87 3.64 3.77 2.57
CA LEU A 87 4.35 3.11 1.46
C LEU A 87 3.48 2.97 0.20
N PHE A 88 2.22 2.61 0.38
CA PHE A 88 1.33 2.20 -0.70
C PHE A 88 0.15 3.15 -0.93
N SER A 89 -0.16 4.05 0.00
CA SER A 89 -1.24 5.05 -0.10
C SER A 89 -2.47 4.50 -0.83
N HIS A 90 -2.85 5.11 -1.97
CA HIS A 90 -3.95 4.70 -2.84
C HIS A 90 -3.50 3.93 -4.08
N VAL A 91 -2.37 3.21 -4.05
CA VAL A 91 -1.92 2.41 -5.20
C VAL A 91 -2.95 1.32 -5.49
N GLN A 92 -3.45 1.31 -6.72
CA GLN A 92 -4.56 0.46 -7.17
C GLN A 92 -4.03 -0.81 -7.85
N VAL A 93 -4.79 -1.89 -7.82
CA VAL A 93 -4.44 -3.14 -8.52
C VAL A 93 -5.51 -3.48 -9.53
N TYR A 94 -5.06 -3.82 -10.74
CA TYR A 94 -5.90 -4.17 -11.88
C TYR A 94 -5.61 -5.60 -12.36
N LYS A 95 -6.64 -6.24 -12.93
CA LYS A 95 -6.51 -7.60 -13.46
C LYS A 95 -5.63 -7.64 -14.71
N THR A 96 -5.86 -6.74 -15.67
CA THR A 96 -5.09 -6.64 -16.91
C THR A 96 -4.48 -5.25 -17.13
N ARG A 97 -3.45 -5.19 -18.00
CA ARG A 97 -2.85 -3.92 -18.44
C ARG A 97 -3.87 -3.01 -19.14
N LEU A 98 -4.75 -3.58 -19.96
CA LEU A 98 -5.74 -2.82 -20.71
C LEU A 98 -6.75 -2.14 -19.77
N GLU A 99 -7.26 -2.87 -18.79
CA GLU A 99 -8.16 -2.34 -17.76
C GLU A 99 -7.50 -1.22 -16.95
N MET A 100 -6.22 -1.40 -16.58
CA MET A 100 -5.45 -0.33 -15.92
C MET A 100 -5.30 0.91 -16.81
N GLN A 101 -5.05 0.74 -18.11
CA GLN A 101 -4.91 1.86 -19.06
C GLN A 101 -6.21 2.65 -19.23
N LEU A 102 -7.35 1.97 -19.28
CA LEU A 102 -8.67 2.61 -19.32
C LEU A 102 -8.98 3.39 -18.03
N ALA A 103 -8.36 3.00 -16.92
CA ALA A 103 -8.54 3.60 -15.61
C ALA A 103 -7.57 4.75 -15.29
N LEU A 104 -6.66 5.14 -16.21
CA LEU A 104 -5.61 6.14 -15.94
C LEU A 104 -6.14 7.46 -15.39
N GLN A 105 -7.30 7.93 -15.86
CA GLN A 105 -7.93 9.16 -15.37
C GLN A 105 -8.43 9.07 -13.91
N CYS A 106 -8.54 7.87 -13.35
CA CYS A 106 -9.00 7.62 -11.99
C CYS A 106 -7.87 7.23 -11.03
N ILE A 107 -6.62 7.19 -11.50
CA ILE A 107 -5.44 6.79 -10.71
C ILE A 107 -4.75 8.04 -10.18
N SER A 108 -4.69 8.20 -8.86
CA SER A 108 -4.09 9.37 -8.19
C SER A 108 -2.63 9.16 -7.77
N GLU A 109 -2.28 7.97 -7.26
CA GLU A 109 -0.95 7.67 -6.69
C GLU A 109 -0.14 6.69 -7.54
N GLY A 110 -0.82 5.68 -8.06
CA GLY A 110 -0.22 4.66 -8.92
C GLY A 110 -1.11 3.45 -9.09
N ALA A 111 -0.71 2.56 -10.00
CA ALA A 111 -1.40 1.31 -10.26
C ALA A 111 -0.44 0.18 -10.63
N LEU A 112 -0.86 -1.03 -10.32
CA LEU A 112 -0.24 -2.29 -10.71
C LEU A 112 -1.25 -3.10 -11.53
N TYR A 113 -0.76 -3.98 -12.40
CA TYR A 113 -1.55 -5.13 -12.85
C TYR A 113 -0.86 -6.43 -12.47
N LEU A 114 -1.62 -7.54 -12.38
CA LEU A 114 -1.16 -8.82 -11.81
C LEU A 114 0.13 -9.41 -12.43
N HIS A 115 0.54 -8.95 -13.62
CA HIS A 115 1.80 -9.39 -14.25
C HIS A 115 3.00 -8.46 -13.94
N GLY A 116 2.88 -7.56 -12.96
CA GLY A 116 4.03 -7.03 -12.23
C GLY A 116 4.61 -5.68 -12.68
N VAL A 117 4.00 -4.98 -13.64
CA VAL A 117 4.46 -3.64 -14.02
C VAL A 117 3.72 -2.56 -13.24
N MET A 118 4.49 -1.59 -12.73
CA MET A 118 4.01 -0.46 -11.93
C MET A 118 3.96 0.81 -12.75
N VAL A 119 2.85 1.53 -12.63
CA VAL A 119 2.68 2.92 -13.08
C VAL A 119 2.61 3.78 -11.83
N ARG A 120 3.54 4.72 -11.64
CA ARG A 120 3.45 5.75 -10.58
C ARG A 120 2.89 7.04 -11.18
N SER A 121 1.99 7.72 -10.45
CA SER A 121 1.30 8.93 -10.95
C SER A 121 2.27 10.09 -11.22
N ASN A 122 3.40 10.12 -10.54
CA ASN A 122 4.46 11.09 -10.79
C ASN A 122 5.61 10.46 -11.56
N VAL A 123 5.48 10.47 -12.90
CA VAL A 123 6.57 10.41 -13.88
C VAL A 123 7.43 9.13 -13.81
N ALA A 124 6.88 8.00 -14.28
CA ALA A 124 7.56 7.03 -15.15
C ALA A 124 6.76 5.72 -15.24
N PHE A 125 6.67 5.17 -16.46
CA PHE A 125 6.37 3.75 -16.66
C PHE A 125 7.65 2.97 -16.40
N VAL A 126 7.63 2.02 -15.45
CA VAL A 126 8.75 1.09 -15.28
C VAL A 126 8.57 -0.05 -16.29
N LEU A 127 9.20 0.08 -17.45
CA LEU A 127 9.24 -0.96 -18.48
C LEU A 127 10.55 -1.74 -18.33
N GLY A 128 10.47 -3.05 -18.12
CA GLY A 128 11.62 -3.94 -18.02
C GLY A 128 11.21 -5.38 -17.74
N ASN A 129 12.06 -6.34 -18.09
CA ASN A 129 11.88 -7.73 -17.66
C ASN A 129 12.15 -7.82 -16.14
N ARG A 130 11.28 -8.53 -15.43
CA ARG A 130 11.46 -8.91 -14.03
C ARG A 130 12.32 -10.15 -13.91
#